data_AF-A0A7C6ZI29-F1
#
_entry.id   AF-A0A7C6ZI29-F1
#
_cell.length_a   1.000
_cell.length_b   1.000
_cell.length_c   1.000
_cell.angle_alpha   90.00
_cell.angle_beta   90.00
_cell.angle_gamma   90.00
#
_symmetry.space_group_name_H-M   'P 1'
#
loop_
_entity.id
_entity.type
_entity.pdbx_description
1 polymer ?
#
loop_
_entity_poly.entity_id
_entity_poly.type
_entity_poly.pdbx_seq_one_letter_code
_entity_poly.pdbx_strand_id
1 'polypeptide(L)'
;GVHHIAYETDDIEGDLERIKSMGIEAIDQKPRPGLEGTLVAFLHPKSCGGVLTELVWSSCCKARHIQPSGLSTRGLHEPVWSG
;
A
#
# COMPACT_ATOMS: atom_id res chain seq x y z
N GLY A 1 1.41 -24.91 -5.43
CA GLY A 1 2.05 -24.45 -4.19
C GLY A 1 2.05 -22.94 -4.16
N VAL A 2 2.27 -22.32 -3.00
CA VAL A 2 2.39 -20.85 -2.91
C VAL A 2 3.54 -20.40 -3.82
N HIS A 3 3.25 -19.52 -4.78
CA HIS A 3 4.23 -19.07 -5.77
C HIS A 3 5.01 -17.83 -5.30
N HIS A 4 4.39 -16.96 -4.52
CA HIS A 4 5.00 -15.78 -3.89
C HIS A 4 4.08 -15.24 -2.79
N ILE A 5 4.61 -14.35 -1.95
CA ILE A 5 3.86 -13.60 -0.94
C ILE A 5 3.98 -12.12 -1.27
N ALA A 6 2.84 -11.41 -1.28
CA ALA A 6 2.80 -9.97 -1.49
C ALA A 6 2.46 -9.25 -0.18
N TYR A 7 3.25 -8.23 0.16
CA TYR A 7 3.03 -7.34 1.30
C TYR A 7 2.64 -5.95 0.80
N GLU A 8 1.52 -5.43 1.28
CA GLU A 8 1.13 -4.04 1.02
C GLU A 8 1.95 -3.09 1.90
N THR A 9 2.42 -1.98 1.34
CA THR A 9 3.16 -0.92 2.04
C THR A 9 2.64 0.47 1.65
N ASP A 10 2.70 1.41 2.60
CA ASP A 10 2.37 2.82 2.39
C ASP A 10 3.53 3.63 1.76
N ASP A 11 4.76 3.11 1.88
CA ASP A 11 5.99 3.73 1.36
C ASP A 11 6.97 2.66 0.86
N ILE A 12 6.81 2.29 -0.42
CA ILE A 12 7.64 1.28 -1.06
C ILE A 12 9.10 1.70 -1.23
N GLU A 13 9.38 3.00 -1.36
CA GLU A 13 10.76 3.47 -1.50
C GLU A 13 11.50 3.38 -0.15
N GLY A 14 10.89 3.88 0.91
CA GLY A 14 11.44 3.81 2.26
C GLY A 14 11.59 2.37 2.76
N ASP A 15 10.60 1.51 2.51
CA ASP A 15 10.71 0.09 2.88
C ASP A 15 11.80 -0.63 2.10
N LEU A 16 11.97 -0.33 0.80
CA LEU A 16 13.03 -0.92 -0.01
C LEU A 16 14.42 -0.52 0.51
N GLU A 17 14.61 0.74 0.92
CA GLU A 17 15.85 1.20 1.55
C GLU A 17 16.09 0.52 2.90
N ARG A 18 15.06 0.40 3.74
CA ARG A 18 15.12 -0.27 5.04
C ARG A 18 15.52 -1.74 4.90
N ILE A 19 14.91 -2.43 3.95
CA ILE A 19 15.17 -3.85 3.65
C ILE A 19 16.61 -4.03 3.16
N LYS A 20 17.11 -3.16 2.27
CA LYS A 20 18.52 -3.17 1.86
C LYS A 20 19.47 -2.93 3.04
N SER A 21 19.14 -2.01 3.95
CA SER A 21 19.93 -1.76 5.17
C SER A 21 19.95 -2.96 6.13
N MET A 22 18.95 -3.84 6.07
CA MET A 22 18.90 -5.09 6.84
C MET A 22 19.68 -6.24 6.18
N GLY A 23 20.34 -5.99 5.05
CA GLY A 23 21.08 -7.00 4.30
C GLY A 23 20.19 -7.94 3.48
N ILE A 24 18.90 -7.61 3.33
CA ILE A 24 17.98 -8.37 2.48
C ILE A 24 18.19 -7.94 1.03
N GLU A 25 18.53 -8.91 0.19
CA GLU A 25 18.75 -8.68 -1.23
C GLU A 25 17.41 -8.43 -1.96
N ALA A 26 17.27 -7.23 -2.53
CA ALA A 26 16.15 -6.87 -3.40
C ALA A 26 16.51 -7.18 -4.86
N ILE A 27 15.57 -7.78 -5.60
CA ILE A 27 15.68 -7.97 -7.05
C ILE A 27 15.51 -6.61 -7.74
N ASP A 28 14.49 -5.86 -7.33
CA ASP A 28 14.26 -4.52 -7.85
C ASP A 28 14.98 -3.49 -6.99
N GLN A 29 15.85 -2.69 -7.62
CA GLN A 29 16.55 -1.60 -6.93
C GLN A 29 15.68 -0.36 -6.75
N LYS A 30 14.65 -0.20 -7.57
CA LYS A 30 13.63 0.85 -7.51
C LYS A 30 12.26 0.24 -7.77
N PRO A 31 11.18 0.78 -7.18
CA PRO A 31 9.83 0.33 -7.48
C PRO A 31 9.53 0.47 -8.98
N ARG A 32 8.84 -0.50 -9.54
CA ARG A 32 8.40 -0.50 -10.93
C ARG A 32 6.86 -0.41 -10.99
N PRO A 33 6.29 0.21 -12.05
CA PRO A 33 4.85 0.25 -12.23
C PRO A 33 4.27 -1.16 -12.36
N GLY A 34 3.26 -1.45 -11.53
CA GLY A 34 2.47 -2.67 -11.52
C GLY A 34 1.14 -2.50 -12.26
N LEU A 35 0.18 -3.36 -11.94
CA LEU A 35 -1.19 -3.30 -12.47
C LEU A 35 -2.02 -2.25 -11.71
N GLU A 36 -3.06 -1.73 -12.37
CA GLU A 36 -4.04 -0.82 -11.74
C GLU A 36 -3.44 0.43 -11.06
N GLY A 37 -2.29 0.90 -11.55
CA GLY A 37 -1.60 2.08 -11.00
C GLY A 37 -0.87 1.82 -9.69
N THR A 38 -0.60 0.57 -9.35
CA THR A 38 0.26 0.19 -8.22
C THR A 38 1.73 0.33 -8.56
N LEU A 39 2.58 0.39 -7.54
CA LEU A 39 4.03 0.21 -7.64
C LEU A 39 4.40 -1.10 -6.97
N VAL A 40 5.34 -1.84 -7.55
CA VAL A 40 5.79 -3.12 -7.02
C VAL A 40 7.31 -3.22 -6.95
N ALA A 41 7.84 -4.03 -6.03
CA ALA A 41 9.25 -4.35 -5.93
C ALA A 41 9.43 -5.79 -5.42
N PHE A 42 10.29 -6.57 -6.07
CA PHE A 42 10.54 -7.95 -5.69
C PHE A 42 11.80 -8.10 -4.81
N LEU A 43 11.72 -9.01 -3.84
CA LEU A 43 12.82 -9.43 -2.98
C LEU A 43 13.31 -10.81 -3.36
N HIS A 44 14.61 -11.03 -3.22
CA HIS A 44 15.23 -12.29 -3.63
C HIS A 44 14.84 -13.42 -2.66
N PRO A 45 14.36 -14.58 -3.15
CA PRO A 45 13.89 -15.68 -2.29
C PRO A 45 14.97 -16.22 -1.34
N LYS A 46 16.24 -16.10 -1.71
CA LYS A 46 17.40 -16.44 -0.86
C LYS A 46 17.40 -15.67 0.47
N SER A 47 16.89 -14.45 0.46
CA SER A 47 16.80 -13.58 1.65
C SER A 47 15.47 -13.72 2.39
N CYS A 48 14.49 -14.44 1.81
CA CYS A 48 13.12 -14.56 2.29
C CYS A 48 12.71 -16.03 2.51
N GLY A 49 13.65 -16.89 2.97
CA GLY A 49 13.34 -18.28 3.34
C GLY A 49 12.91 -19.18 2.17
N GLY A 50 13.35 -18.87 0.95
CA GLY A 50 13.02 -19.62 -0.26
C GLY A 50 11.73 -19.17 -0.95
N VAL A 51 11.06 -18.12 -0.46
CA VAL A 51 9.80 -17.62 -1.02
C VAL A 51 10.03 -16.31 -1.74
N LEU A 52 9.58 -16.22 -2.99
CA LEU A 52 9.59 -14.95 -3.73
C LEU A 52 8.64 -13.99 -3.02
N THR A 53 9.17 -12.84 -2.62
CA THR A 53 8.42 -11.85 -1.84
C THR A 53 8.27 -10.57 -2.66
N GLU A 54 7.06 -10.03 -2.69
CA GLU A 54 6.69 -8.82 -3.41
C GLU A 54 6.24 -7.74 -2.43
N LEU A 55 6.70 -6.51 -2.62
CA LEU A 55 6.14 -5.32 -1.99
C LEU A 55 5.21 -4.66 -2.98
N VAL A 56 4.02 -4.29 -2.54
CA VAL A 56 3.00 -3.62 -3.36
C VAL A 56 2.60 -2.32 -2.68
N TRP A 57 2.66 -1.23 -3.42
CA TRP A 57 2.14 0.06 -3.02
C TRP A 57 0.94 0.42 -3.89
N SER A 58 -0.18 0.74 -3.24
CA SER A 58 -1.40 1.18 -3.90
C SER A 58 -1.74 2.59 -3.46
N SER A 59 -2.18 3.47 -4.35
CA SER A 59 -2.59 4.83 -3.98
C SER A 59 -3.77 4.86 -2.99
N CYS A 60 -4.53 3.75 -2.89
CA CYS A 60 -5.60 3.57 -1.93
C CYS A 60 -5.10 3.56 -0.48
N CYS A 61 -3.90 3.03 -0.20
CA CYS A 61 -3.39 2.92 1.17
C CYS A 61 -3.13 4.29 1.82
N LYS A 62 -2.65 5.29 1.05
CA LYS A 62 -2.52 6.69 1.54
C LYS A 62 -3.84 7.30 2.00
N ALA A 63 -4.97 6.88 1.42
CA ALA A 63 -6.29 7.38 1.79
C ALA A 63 -6.83 6.73 3.09
N ARG A 64 -6.26 5.61 3.55
CA ARG A 64 -6.75 4.93 4.77
C ARG A 64 -6.22 5.55 6.06
N HIS A 65 -5.09 6.26 6.01
CA HIS A 65 -4.46 6.84 7.22
C HIS A 65 -4.79 8.31 7.48
N ILE A 66 -5.45 9.01 6.54
CA ILE A 66 -6.07 10.31 6.78
C ILE A 66 -7.58 10.07 6.82
N GLN A 67 -8.11 9.78 8.00
CA GLN A 67 -9.50 10.11 8.31
C GLN A 67 -9.49 11.56 8.80
N PRO A 68 -9.80 12.58 7.97
CA PRO A 68 -10.45 13.73 8.56
C PRO A 68 -11.85 13.23 8.90
N SER A 69 -12.20 13.20 10.18
CA SER A 69 -13.58 13.07 10.63
C SER A 69 -14.38 14.27 10.11
N GLY A 70 -14.70 14.26 8.82
CA GLY A 70 -15.65 15.13 8.16
C GLY A 70 -16.91 14.31 7.91
N LEU A 71 -17.50 13.83 9.00
CA LEU A 71 -18.86 13.30 8.98
C LEU A 71 -19.73 14.47 8.49
N SER A 72 -20.14 14.41 7.23
CA SER A 72 -21.14 15.30 6.66
C SER A 72 -22.40 15.17 7.52
N THR A 73 -22.58 16.10 8.47
CA THR A 73 -23.85 16.26 9.15
C THR A 73 -24.85 16.71 8.10
N ARG A 74 -25.62 15.73 7.64
CA ARG A 74 -26.95 15.86 7.03
C ARG A 74 -27.52 17.27 7.18
N GLY A 75 -27.49 18.03 6.11
CA GLY A 75 -28.46 19.10 5.90
C GLY A 75 -29.82 18.47 5.59
N LEU A 76 -30.52 18.03 6.64
CA LEU A 76 -31.98 17.83 6.60
C LEU A 76 -32.58 18.91 7.49
N HIS A 77 -32.66 20.10 6.93
CA HIS A 77 -33.58 21.17 7.32
C HIS A 77 -34.35 21.45 6.02
N GLU A 78 -35.67 21.36 5.92
CA GLU A 78 -36.68 21.82 6.88
C GLU A 78 -38.00 21.03 6.75
N PRO A 79 -38.79 20.87 7.83
CA PRO A 79 -40.19 20.48 7.74
C PRO A 79 -41.07 21.70 7.39
N VAL A 80 -41.70 21.70 6.22
CA VAL A 80 -42.82 22.59 5.90
C VAL A 80 -44.01 22.21 6.79
N TRP A 81 -44.33 23.06 7.76
CA TRP A 81 -45.66 23.17 8.36
C TRP A 81 -46.06 24.64 8.44
N SER A 82 -46.89 25.07 7.51
CA SER A 82 -47.75 26.26 7.54
C SER A 82 -48.79 25.97 6.46
N GLY A 83 -50.05 25.70 6.79
CA GLY A 83 -50.97 26.65 7.40
C GLY A 83 -52.00 26.99 6.33
#